data_AF-A0ABD6ETT5-F1
#
_entry.id   AF-A0ABD6ETT5-F1
#
_cell.length_a   1.000
_cell.length_b   1.000
_cell.length_c   1.000
_cell.angle_alpha   90.00
_cell.angle_beta   90.00
_cell.angle_gamma   90.00
#
_symmetry.space_group_name_H-M   'P 1'
#
loop_
_entity.id
_entity.type
_entity.pdbx_description
1 polymer ?
#
loop_
_entity_poly.entity_id
_entity_poly.type
_entity_poly.pdbx_seq_one_letter_code
_entity_poly.pdbx_strand_id
1 'polypeptide(L)'
;MSVADVKPVEPFTITESPRQSGRGLGWVTASFFIIADLVGGGVVAMPVAFIETGLAVGILFMVAICLMFAFTAVMLGKSLVILEERWPIYKIECKMPYPEMAERGCGKLWRHVTYTCAYFTMFGATIVYILLAAKIVGGFLADFGVTINYCGMLAIMSAAILPITFLKSPADFWLVPQDVR
;
A
#
# COMPACT_ATOMS: atom_id res chain seq x y z
N MET A 1 13.99 -29.43 4.85
CA MET A 1 14.10 -30.02 3.50
C MET A 1 15.01 -29.10 2.69
N SER A 2 15.96 -29.71 1.99
CA SER A 2 17.34 -29.22 1.72
C SER A 2 17.50 -27.86 1.02
N VAL A 3 18.52 -27.10 1.48
CA VAL A 3 18.98 -25.79 0.99
C VAL A 3 20.06 -25.99 -0.08
N ALA A 4 19.70 -26.64 -1.19
CA ALA A 4 20.65 -26.92 -2.27
C ALA A 4 19.96 -26.88 -3.62
N ASP A 5 19.64 -25.68 -4.10
CA ASP A 5 19.57 -25.34 -5.53
C ASP A 5 19.52 -23.81 -5.70
N VAL A 6 20.66 -23.15 -5.51
CA VAL A 6 20.82 -21.73 -5.85
C VAL A 6 21.37 -21.68 -7.27
N LYS A 7 20.46 -21.54 -8.24
CA LYS A 7 20.79 -21.26 -9.63
C LYS A 7 21.28 -19.79 -9.73
N PRO A 8 22.33 -19.50 -10.54
CA PRO A 8 22.86 -18.14 -10.67
C PRO A 8 21.79 -17.13 -11.11
N VAL A 9 21.83 -15.93 -10.52
CA VAL A 9 20.97 -14.79 -10.88
C VAL A 9 21.42 -14.26 -12.23
N GLU A 10 20.72 -14.66 -13.29
CA GLU A 10 20.85 -14.12 -14.64
C GLU A 10 20.49 -12.61 -14.67
N PRO A 11 21.10 -11.82 -15.57
CA PRO A 11 20.81 -10.40 -15.69
C PRO A 11 19.33 -10.16 -16.00
N PHE A 12 18.70 -9.30 -15.20
CA PHE A 12 17.28 -9.02 -15.20
C PHE A 12 16.87 -8.27 -16.48
N THR A 13 16.44 -9.02 -17.49
CA THR A 13 15.65 -8.50 -18.61
C THR A 13 14.21 -8.43 -18.11
N ILE A 14 13.56 -7.26 -18.27
CA ILE A 14 12.11 -7.12 -18.04
C ILE A 14 11.42 -7.87 -19.17
N THR A 15 11.40 -9.20 -19.12
CA THR A 15 10.50 -9.98 -19.96
C THR A 15 9.15 -9.84 -19.30
N GLU A 16 8.29 -9.01 -19.88
CA GLU A 16 6.89 -8.98 -19.50
C GLU A 16 6.34 -10.40 -19.65
N SER A 17 6.21 -11.11 -18.52
CA SER A 17 5.46 -12.36 -18.48
C SER A 17 4.06 -12.03 -19.02
N PRO A 18 3.55 -12.77 -20.03
CA PRO A 18 2.21 -12.52 -20.55
C PRO A 18 1.21 -12.80 -19.42
N ARG A 19 0.80 -11.75 -18.72
CA ARG A 19 -0.31 -11.81 -17.76
C ARG A 19 -1.51 -12.29 -18.54
N GLN A 20 -2.05 -13.46 -18.19
CA GLN A 20 -3.26 -13.97 -18.81
C GLN A 20 -4.34 -12.89 -18.69
N SER A 21 -4.76 -12.40 -19.85
CA SER A 21 -5.83 -11.43 -20.03
C SER A 21 -7.10 -11.99 -19.42
N GLY A 22 -7.44 -11.52 -18.24
CA GLY A 22 -8.57 -12.00 -17.47
C GLY A 22 -8.58 -11.37 -16.09
N ARG A 23 -9.01 -10.11 -16.00
CA ARG A 23 -9.41 -9.43 -14.74
C ARG A 23 -8.27 -8.97 -13.79
N GLY A 24 -7.15 -8.49 -14.32
CA GLY A 24 -6.13 -7.76 -13.53
C GLY A 24 -6.26 -6.24 -13.68
N LEU A 25 -5.96 -5.47 -12.64
CA LEU A 25 -5.88 -4.00 -12.71
C LEU A 25 -4.71 -3.60 -13.65
N GLY A 26 -4.97 -2.73 -14.63
CA GLY A 26 -3.95 -2.24 -15.55
C GLY A 26 -2.78 -1.60 -14.81
N TRP A 27 -1.56 -1.74 -15.36
CA TRP A 27 -0.34 -1.27 -14.68
C TRP A 27 -0.38 0.23 -14.38
N VAL A 28 -0.94 1.04 -15.30
CA VAL A 28 -1.14 2.48 -15.14
C VAL A 28 -2.05 2.79 -13.94
N THR A 29 -3.21 2.14 -13.85
CA THR A 29 -4.17 2.36 -12.75
C THR A 29 -3.56 1.94 -11.42
N ALA A 30 -2.84 0.81 -11.38
CA ALA A 30 -2.14 0.35 -10.19
C ALA A 30 -1.09 1.37 -9.71
N SER A 31 -0.30 1.95 -10.63
CA SER A 31 0.67 3.00 -10.30
C SER A 31 0.00 4.23 -9.67
N PHE A 32 -1.12 4.70 -10.24
CA PHE A 32 -1.85 5.84 -9.67
C PHE A 32 -2.36 5.56 -8.26
N PHE A 33 -2.89 4.36 -7.98
CA PHE A 33 -3.34 4.00 -6.63
C PHE A 33 -2.18 4.02 -5.61
N ILE A 34 -1.01 3.50 -5.99
CA ILE A 34 0.17 3.51 -5.11
C ILE A 34 0.63 4.95 -4.84
N ILE A 35 0.70 5.79 -5.88
CA ILE A 35 1.09 7.19 -5.72
C ILE A 35 0.08 7.95 -4.84
N ALA A 36 -1.22 7.72 -5.05
CA ALA A 36 -2.27 8.39 -4.28
C ALA A 36 -2.20 8.06 -2.79
N ASP A 37 -1.98 6.79 -2.43
CA ASP A 37 -1.85 6.37 -1.03
C ASP A 37 -0.58 6.94 -0.38
N LEU A 38 0.55 6.94 -1.09
CA LEU A 38 1.82 7.49 -0.60
C LEU A 38 1.79 9.03 -0.43
N VAL A 39 1.17 9.73 -1.39
CA VAL A 39 1.04 11.20 -1.36
C VAL A 39 0.12 11.64 -0.24
N GLY A 40 -0.95 10.90 0.06
CA GLY A 40 -1.93 11.28 1.08
C GLY A 40 -1.31 11.42 2.48
N GLY A 41 -0.99 10.29 3.12
CA GLY A 41 -0.51 10.29 4.51
C GLY A 41 0.88 10.87 4.69
N GLY A 42 1.76 10.69 3.70
CA GLY A 42 3.14 11.15 3.76
C GLY A 42 3.29 12.66 3.67
N VAL A 43 2.60 13.32 2.73
CA VAL A 43 2.80 14.76 2.47
C VAL A 43 2.33 15.64 3.61
N VAL A 44 1.33 15.22 4.39
CA VAL A 44 0.81 16.05 5.48
C VAL A 44 1.72 16.04 6.71
N ALA A 45 2.50 14.98 6.91
CA ALA A 45 3.46 14.90 8.02
C ALA A 45 4.82 15.55 7.72
N MET A 46 5.21 15.61 6.44
CA MET A 46 6.53 16.14 6.03
C MET A 46 6.80 17.61 6.42
N PRO A 47 5.87 18.55 6.30
CA PRO A 47 6.13 19.96 6.63
C PRO A 47 6.49 20.15 8.10
N VAL A 48 5.80 19.44 8.99
CA VAL A 48 6.05 19.50 10.44
C VAL A 48 7.45 18.95 10.74
N ALA A 49 7.83 17.84 10.09
CA ALA A 49 9.16 17.26 10.26
C ALA A 49 10.29 18.19 9.78
N PHE A 50 10.08 18.95 8.70
CA PHE A 50 11.08 19.91 8.19
C PHE A 50 11.29 21.11 9.10
N ILE A 51 10.25 21.58 9.78
CA ILE A 51 10.36 22.71 10.71
C ILE A 51 11.23 22.33 11.92
N GLU A 52 11.15 21.08 12.39
CA GLU A 52 11.93 20.62 13.55
C GLU A 52 13.38 20.23 13.21
N THR A 53 13.64 19.70 12.01
CA THR A 53 14.97 19.21 11.60
C THR A 53 15.83 20.24 10.87
N GLY A 54 15.22 21.27 10.29
CA GLY A 54 15.88 22.25 9.43
C GLY A 54 15.98 21.79 7.96
N LEU A 55 15.79 22.73 7.03
CA LEU A 55 15.58 22.45 5.61
C LEU A 55 16.74 21.69 4.94
N ALA A 56 17.99 22.06 5.21
CA ALA A 56 19.16 21.43 4.59
C ALA A 56 19.36 19.98 5.05
N VAL A 57 19.19 19.72 6.35
CA VAL A 57 19.35 18.38 6.94
C VAL A 57 18.15 17.51 6.56
N GLY A 58 16.94 18.06 6.57
CA GLY A 58 15.73 17.36 6.15
C GLY A 58 15.78 16.85 4.71
N ILE A 59 16.26 17.67 3.75
CA ILE A 59 16.39 17.24 2.34
C ILE A 59 17.35 16.05 2.21
N LEU A 60 18.49 16.07 2.91
CA LEU A 60 19.45 14.97 2.90
C LEU A 60 18.82 13.66 3.43
N PHE A 61 18.12 13.73 4.56
CA PHE A 61 17.43 12.57 5.14
C PHE A 61 16.31 12.05 4.25
N MET A 62 15.55 12.93 3.60
CA MET A 62 14.48 12.55 2.68
C MET A 62 15.00 11.76 1.48
N VAL A 63 16.12 12.21 0.88
CA VAL A 63 16.75 11.48 -0.24
C VAL A 63 17.27 10.11 0.23
N ALA A 64 17.91 10.05 1.39
CA ALA A 64 18.43 8.79 1.94
C ALA A 64 17.30 7.77 2.21
N ILE A 65 16.21 8.18 2.86
CA ILE A 65 15.06 7.30 3.15
C ILE A 65 14.36 6.89 1.85
N CYS A 66 14.25 7.79 0.87
CA CYS A 66 13.68 7.47 -0.45
C CYS A 66 14.47 6.36 -1.16
N LEU A 67 15.80 6.44 -1.16
CA LEU A 67 16.66 5.40 -1.75
C LEU A 67 16.51 4.06 -1.02
N MET A 68 16.48 4.07 0.31
CA MET A 68 16.27 2.86 1.12
C MET A 68 14.90 2.23 0.86
N PHE A 69 13.85 3.04 0.72
CA PHE A 69 12.50 2.57 0.43
C PHE A 69 12.39 2.02 -0.99
N ALA A 70 12.96 2.71 -1.98
CA ALA A 70 13.02 2.26 -3.36
C ALA A 70 13.77 0.92 -3.49
N PHE A 71 14.91 0.79 -2.80
CA PHE A 71 15.67 -0.47 -2.76
C PHE A 71 14.84 -1.62 -2.16
N THR A 72 14.18 -1.37 -1.03
CA THR A 72 13.29 -2.35 -0.39
C THR A 72 12.14 -2.76 -1.31
N ALA A 73 11.50 -1.80 -1.98
CA ALA A 73 10.40 -2.06 -2.91
C ALA A 73 10.84 -2.95 -4.09
N VAL A 74 12.03 -2.69 -4.66
CA VAL A 74 12.59 -3.50 -5.75
C VAL A 74 12.91 -4.91 -5.27
N MET A 75 13.55 -5.07 -4.11
CA MET A 75 13.87 -6.40 -3.57
C MET A 75 12.61 -7.23 -3.31
N LEU A 76 11.58 -6.59 -2.78
CA LEU A 76 10.30 -7.24 -2.50
C LEU A 76 9.59 -7.66 -3.79
N GLY A 77 9.57 -6.80 -4.80
CA GLY A 77 9.04 -7.13 -6.13
C GLY A 77 9.77 -8.30 -6.78
N LYS A 78 11.10 -8.33 -6.71
CA LYS A 78 11.90 -9.46 -7.22
C LYS A 78 11.60 -10.76 -6.49
N SER A 79 11.45 -10.72 -5.17
CA SER A 79 11.12 -11.91 -4.38
C SER A 79 9.76 -12.51 -4.76
N LEU A 80 8.80 -11.65 -5.12
CA LEU A 80 7.47 -12.06 -5.60
C LEU A 80 7.56 -12.75 -6.97
N VAL A 81 8.33 -12.18 -7.90
CA VAL A 81 8.55 -12.79 -9.23
C VAL A 81 9.18 -14.18 -9.10
N ILE A 82 10.21 -14.32 -8.27
CA ILE A 82 10.87 -15.62 -8.00
C ILE A 82 9.88 -16.63 -7.40
N LEU A 83 8.99 -16.19 -6.51
CA LEU A 83 7.97 -17.05 -5.92
C LEU A 83 7.00 -17.57 -6.99
N GLU A 84 6.53 -16.70 -7.88
CA GLU A 84 5.61 -17.05 -8.97
C GLU A 84 6.25 -17.97 -10.01
N GLU A 85 7.54 -17.80 -10.31
CA GLU A 85 8.30 -18.69 -11.19
C GLU A 85 8.45 -20.09 -10.59
N ARG A 86 8.69 -20.18 -9.29
CA ARG A 86 8.96 -21.47 -8.62
C ARG A 86 7.70 -22.25 -8.26
N TRP A 87 6.57 -21.57 -8.04
CA TRP A 87 5.28 -22.19 -7.73
C TRP A 87 4.16 -21.57 -8.57
N PRO A 88 3.79 -22.18 -9.71
CA PRO A 88 2.79 -21.62 -10.63
C PRO A 88 1.37 -21.58 -10.02
N ILE A 89 1.14 -22.28 -8.91
CA ILE A 89 -0.11 -22.26 -8.14
C ILE A 89 -0.45 -20.82 -7.69
N TYR A 90 0.57 -20.00 -7.40
CA TYR A 90 0.38 -18.62 -6.97
C TYR A 90 0.08 -17.64 -8.10
N LYS A 91 0.25 -18.03 -9.38
CA LYS A 91 -0.10 -17.17 -10.53
C LYS A 91 -1.61 -16.99 -10.71
N ILE A 92 -2.41 -17.93 -10.22
CA ILE A 92 -3.86 -17.97 -10.45
C ILE A 92 -4.65 -17.58 -9.18
N GLU A 93 -4.18 -17.97 -7.99
CA GLU A 93 -5.00 -17.91 -6.77
C GLU A 93 -4.38 -17.08 -5.61
N CYS A 94 -3.47 -16.15 -5.90
CA CYS A 94 -2.86 -15.35 -4.83
C CYS A 94 -3.66 -14.07 -4.51
N LYS A 95 -4.45 -14.10 -3.44
CA LYS A 95 -5.09 -12.88 -2.86
C LYS A 95 -4.18 -12.14 -1.87
N MET A 96 -3.12 -12.78 -1.37
CA MET A 96 -2.27 -12.27 -0.29
C MET A 96 -0.79 -12.63 -0.52
N PRO A 97 -0.03 -11.83 -1.29
CA PRO A 97 1.32 -12.20 -1.69
C PRO A 97 2.33 -12.19 -0.52
N TYR A 98 2.19 -11.26 0.43
CA TYR A 98 3.15 -11.08 1.52
C TYR A 98 3.22 -12.24 2.53
N PRO A 99 2.10 -12.73 3.07
CA PRO A 99 2.15 -13.85 4.02
C PRO A 99 2.61 -15.17 3.38
N GLU A 100 2.32 -15.37 2.10
CA GLU A 100 2.74 -16.56 1.34
C GLU A 100 4.24 -16.54 1.03
N MET A 101 4.80 -15.37 0.64
CA MET A 101 6.25 -15.18 0.53
C MET A 101 6.96 -15.49 1.85
N ALA A 102 6.41 -14.98 2.97
CA ALA A 102 6.96 -15.23 4.30
C ALA A 102 6.87 -16.69 4.73
N GLU A 103 5.77 -17.39 4.40
CA GLU A 103 5.63 -18.82 4.69
C GLU A 103 6.70 -19.65 3.97
N ARG A 104 6.93 -19.36 2.69
CA ARG A 104 7.87 -20.12 1.86
C ARG A 104 9.33 -19.80 2.16
N GLY A 105 9.63 -18.56 2.56
CA GLY A 105 10.99 -18.14 2.91
C GLY A 105 11.42 -18.56 4.32
N CYS A 106 10.55 -18.36 5.32
CA CYS A 106 10.93 -18.48 6.73
C CYS A 106 10.08 -19.48 7.54
N GLY A 107 8.98 -19.99 6.97
CA GLY A 107 8.11 -20.98 7.60
C GLY A 107 6.81 -20.40 8.18
N LYS A 108 5.97 -21.28 8.75
CA LYS A 108 4.58 -20.97 9.15
C LYS A 108 4.44 -19.91 10.25
N LEU A 109 5.42 -19.79 11.14
CA LEU A 109 5.40 -18.75 12.18
C LEU A 109 5.44 -17.34 11.56
N TRP A 110 6.29 -17.16 10.55
CA TRP A 110 6.52 -15.88 9.91
C TRP A 110 5.35 -15.43 9.04
N ARG A 111 4.58 -16.38 8.51
CA ARG A 111 3.27 -16.09 7.90
C ARG A 111 2.34 -15.40 8.88
N HIS A 112 2.22 -15.92 10.10
CA HIS A 112 1.34 -15.33 11.11
C HIS A 112 1.84 -13.95 11.56
N VAL A 113 3.15 -13.81 11.77
CA VAL A 113 3.76 -12.52 12.14
C VAL A 113 3.53 -11.46 11.05
N THR A 114 3.78 -11.79 9.78
CA THR A 114 3.63 -10.87 8.65
C THR A 114 2.16 -10.47 8.46
N TYR A 115 1.24 -11.43 8.61
CA TYR A 115 -0.19 -11.17 8.59
C TYR A 115 -0.59 -10.18 9.70
N THR A 116 -0.25 -10.46 10.96
CA THR A 116 -0.60 -9.59 12.09
C THR A 116 0.00 -8.19 11.96
N CYS A 117 1.27 -8.09 11.51
CA CYS A 117 1.95 -6.82 11.29
C CYS A 117 1.28 -5.97 10.18
N ALA A 118 0.90 -6.60 9.06
CA ALA A 118 0.22 -5.91 7.97
C ALA A 118 -1.15 -5.39 8.39
N TYR A 119 -1.96 -6.20 9.09
CA TYR A 119 -3.27 -5.77 9.60
C TYR A 119 -3.15 -4.63 10.62
N PHE A 120 -2.17 -4.69 11.51
CA PHE A 120 -1.92 -3.63 12.48
C PHE A 120 -1.55 -2.30 11.79
N THR A 121 -0.73 -2.36 10.74
CA THR A 121 -0.34 -1.17 9.96
C THR A 121 -1.55 -0.55 9.25
N MET A 122 -2.39 -1.37 8.61
CA MET A 122 -3.60 -0.89 7.93
C MET A 122 -4.62 -0.28 8.90
N PHE A 123 -4.76 -0.85 10.09
CA PHE A 123 -5.59 -0.29 11.15
C PHE A 123 -5.06 1.06 11.63
N GLY A 124 -3.76 1.15 11.89
CA GLY A 124 -3.10 2.41 12.29
C GLY A 124 -3.26 3.51 11.24
N ALA A 125 -3.03 3.19 9.96
CA ALA A 125 -3.22 4.13 8.86
C ALA A 125 -4.66 4.64 8.78
N THR A 126 -5.65 3.75 8.91
CA THR A 126 -7.07 4.11 8.90
C THR A 126 -7.42 5.10 10.00
N ILE A 127 -6.92 4.88 11.23
CA ILE A 127 -7.16 5.80 12.35
C ILE A 127 -6.55 7.17 12.07
N VAL A 128 -5.30 7.22 11.59
CA VAL A 128 -4.61 8.48 11.28
C VAL A 128 -5.35 9.24 10.18
N TYR A 129 -5.81 8.55 9.12
CA TYR A 129 -6.59 9.17 8.05
C TYR A 129 -7.93 9.73 8.54
N ILE A 130 -8.66 9.02 9.40
CA ILE A 130 -9.91 9.53 9.99
C ILE A 130 -9.64 10.77 10.85
N LEU A 131 -8.58 10.74 11.67
CA LEU A 131 -8.19 11.89 12.50
C LEU A 131 -7.84 13.10 11.63
N LEU A 132 -7.06 12.89 10.57
CA LEU A 132 -6.66 13.96 9.66
C LEU A 132 -7.88 14.56 8.93
N ALA A 133 -8.77 13.72 8.43
CA ALA A 133 -9.99 14.16 7.75
C ALA A 133 -10.89 14.98 8.69
N ALA A 134 -11.07 14.52 9.93
CA ALA A 134 -11.85 15.24 10.94
C ALA A 134 -11.23 16.60 11.31
N LYS A 135 -9.89 16.72 11.35
CA LYS A 135 -9.20 17.99 11.59
C LYS A 135 -9.42 18.98 10.44
N ILE A 136 -9.33 18.53 9.20
CA ILE A 136 -9.54 19.38 8.02
C ILE A 136 -10.99 19.88 8.00
N VAL A 137 -11.97 18.96 8.08
CA VAL A 137 -13.41 19.31 8.05
C VAL A 137 -13.82 20.16 9.26
N GLY A 138 -13.29 19.86 10.45
CA GLY A 138 -13.54 20.64 11.66
C GLY A 138 -13.00 22.07 11.57
N GLY A 139 -11.83 22.27 10.95
CA GLY A 139 -11.29 23.61 10.67
C GLY A 139 -12.20 24.39 9.73
N PHE A 140 -12.64 23.78 8.63
CA PHE A 140 -13.59 24.41 7.71
C PHE A 140 -14.91 24.78 8.38
N LEU A 141 -15.50 23.92 9.23
CA LEU A 141 -16.78 24.21 9.88
C LEU A 141 -16.68 25.27 11.00
N ALA A 142 -15.50 25.44 11.61
CA ALA A 142 -15.25 26.51 12.57
C ALA A 142 -15.34 27.89 11.90
N ASP A 143 -14.86 28.01 10.66
CA ASP A 143 -14.99 29.24 9.87
C ASP A 143 -16.46 29.56 9.51
N PHE A 144 -17.34 28.56 9.47
CA PHE A 144 -18.79 28.71 9.26
C PHE A 144 -19.60 28.89 10.57
N GLY A 145 -18.95 28.94 11.74
CA GLY A 145 -19.60 29.24 13.02
C GLY A 145 -20.41 28.08 13.64
N VAL A 146 -20.21 26.84 13.18
CA VAL A 146 -20.93 25.66 13.70
C VAL A 146 -20.05 24.93 14.74
N THR A 147 -20.36 25.10 16.03
CA THR A 147 -19.61 24.48 17.14
C THR A 147 -20.07 23.05 17.42
N ILE A 148 -19.69 22.10 16.57
CA ILE A 148 -19.87 20.66 16.84
C ILE A 148 -18.64 20.13 17.58
N ASN A 149 -18.84 19.28 18.59
CA ASN A 149 -17.74 18.67 19.35
C ASN A 149 -16.91 17.73 18.45
N TYR A 150 -15.58 17.72 18.63
CA TYR A 150 -14.65 16.93 17.83
C TYR A 150 -14.97 15.42 17.82
N CYS A 151 -15.47 14.91 18.95
CA CYS A 151 -15.91 13.52 19.06
C CYS A 151 -17.11 13.20 18.16
N GLY A 152 -18.02 14.16 17.97
CA GLY A 152 -19.16 14.04 17.06
C GLY A 152 -18.75 14.05 15.59
N MET A 153 -17.80 14.91 15.22
CA MET A 153 -17.20 14.94 13.87
C MET A 153 -16.54 13.60 13.51
N LEU A 154 -15.80 12.99 14.45
CA LEU A 154 -15.21 11.67 14.25
C LEU A 154 -16.26 10.58 14.04
N ALA A 155 -17.35 10.59 14.81
CA ALA A 155 -18.44 9.64 14.66
C ALA A 155 -19.15 9.79 13.31
N ILE A 156 -19.39 11.03 12.86
CA ILE A 156 -20.02 11.32 11.56
C ILE A 156 -19.11 10.88 10.41
N MET A 157 -17.82 11.19 10.45
CA MET A 157 -16.86 10.77 9.41
C MET A 157 -16.73 9.26 9.32
N SER A 158 -16.67 8.56 10.46
CA SER A 158 -16.67 7.09 10.50
C SER A 158 -17.96 6.51 9.88
N ALA A 159 -19.12 7.05 10.25
CA ALA A 159 -20.41 6.62 9.70
C ALA A 159 -20.54 6.90 8.20
N ALA A 160 -19.93 7.97 7.68
CA ALA A 160 -19.94 8.32 6.26
C ALA A 160 -18.96 7.47 5.42
N ILE A 161 -17.82 7.05 6.00
CA ILE A 161 -16.84 6.17 5.34
C ILE A 161 -17.35 4.71 5.29
N LEU A 162 -18.19 4.32 6.25
CA LEU A 162 -18.79 2.99 6.35
C LEU A 162 -19.55 2.53 5.08
N PRO A 163 -20.50 3.30 4.50
CA PRO A 163 -21.17 2.92 3.26
C PRO A 163 -20.19 2.88 2.07
N ILE A 164 -19.18 3.74 2.04
CA ILE A 164 -18.15 3.76 1.00
C ILE A 164 -17.28 2.49 1.07
N THR A 165 -16.98 2.03 2.28
CA THR A 165 -16.19 0.81 2.52
C THR A 165 -16.96 -0.47 2.12
N PHE A 166 -18.30 -0.42 2.18
CA PHE A 166 -19.16 -1.51 1.71
C PHE A 166 -19.25 -1.61 0.18
N LEU A 167 -18.92 -0.56 -0.58
CA LEU A 167 -18.68 -0.67 -2.02
C LEU A 167 -17.33 -1.36 -2.24
N LYS A 168 -17.41 -2.68 -2.33
CA LYS A 168 -16.27 -3.59 -2.41
C LYS A 168 -15.43 -3.32 -3.67
N SER A 169 -14.13 -3.14 -3.45
CA SER A 169 -13.01 -3.29 -4.41
C SER A 169 -12.95 -2.29 -5.58
N PRO A 170 -11.82 -1.58 -5.78
CA PRO A 170 -11.61 -0.73 -6.96
C PRO A 170 -11.59 -1.48 -8.30
N ALA A 171 -11.66 -2.82 -8.27
CA ALA A 171 -11.86 -3.66 -9.44
C ALA A 171 -13.32 -3.68 -9.95
N ASP A 172 -14.30 -3.25 -9.16
CA ASP A 172 -15.72 -3.18 -9.53
C ASP A 172 -16.12 -1.78 -10.03
N PHE A 173 -15.16 -0.87 -10.24
CA PHE A 173 -15.44 0.42 -10.87
C PHE A 173 -15.72 0.22 -12.37
N TRP A 174 -17.00 0.36 -12.73
CA TRP A 174 -17.59 0.42 -14.07
C TRP A 174 -16.88 1.36 -15.08
N LEU A 175 -15.92 2.17 -14.64
CA LEU A 175 -15.22 3.16 -15.46
C LEU A 175 -14.02 2.61 -16.25
N VAL A 176 -13.73 1.30 -16.19
CA VAL A 176 -12.73 0.65 -17.05
C VAL A 176 -13.45 -0.14 -18.16
N PRO A 177 -13.38 0.29 -19.44
CA PRO A 177 -13.94 -0.46 -20.55
C PRO A 177 -13.35 -1.89 -20.62
N GLN A 178 -14.23 -2.90 -20.59
CA GLN A 178 -13.90 -4.33 -20.68
C GLN A 178 -13.98 -4.85 -22.14
N ASP A 179 -13.48 -4.08 -23.11
CA ASP A 179 -13.64 -4.46 -24.52
C ASP A 179 -12.31 -4.39 -25.27
N VAL A 180 -11.47 -5.43 -25.12
CA VAL A 180 -10.57 -5.85 -26.20
C VAL A 180 -10.38 -7.38 -26.15
N ARG A 181 -10.91 -8.00 -27.20
CA ARG A 181 -10.90 -9.42 -27.58
C ARG A 181 -9.51 -10.06 -27.63
#